data_AF-A0A1F9KBW1-F1
#
_entry.id   AF-A0A1F9KBW1-F1
#
_cell.length_a   1.000
_cell.length_b   1.000
_cell.length_c   1.000
_cell.angle_alpha   90.00
_cell.angle_beta   90.00
_cell.angle_gamma   90.00
#
_symmetry.space_group_name_H-M   'P 1'
#
loop_
_entity.id
_entity.type
_entity.pdbx_description
1 polymer ?
#
loop_
_entity_poly.entity_id
_entity_poly.type
_entity_poly.pdbx_seq_one_letter_code
_entity_poly.pdbx_strand_id
1 'polypeptide(L)'
;MALYDVVGKALDIPAYDLLGGRCRERVTIAHSIGLMEIDKAVEEALQVKDEGVKAIKLKGGQAPGRDLELVRRVREAMGPDIQISVDANQGYPAPNAAIRVIRAMAEYGLRYMEQPVEGIDAMA
;
A
#
# COMPACT_ATOMS: atom_id res chain seq x y z
N MET A 1 -4.14 -19.98 -12.96
CA MET A 1 -2.66 -19.94 -13.02
C MET A 1 -2.08 -21.17 -13.70
N ALA A 2 -2.44 -22.40 -13.30
CA ALA A 2 -1.89 -23.64 -13.91
C ALA A 2 -2.06 -23.73 -15.45
N LEU A 3 -3.21 -23.30 -15.99
CA LEU A 3 -3.43 -23.30 -17.44
C LEU A 3 -2.47 -22.35 -18.20
N TYR A 4 -2.19 -21.17 -17.65
CA TYR A 4 -1.23 -20.24 -18.25
C TYR A 4 0.21 -20.77 -18.17
N ASP A 5 0.56 -21.43 -17.07
CA ASP A 5 1.88 -22.02 -16.87
C ASP A 5 2.14 -23.17 -17.86
N VAL A 6 1.21 -24.12 -17.98
CA VAL A 6 1.37 -25.27 -18.90
C VAL A 6 1.40 -24.82 -20.36
N VAL A 7 0.55 -23.86 -20.75
CA VAL A 7 0.54 -23.32 -22.12
C VAL A 7 1.83 -22.55 -22.42
N GLY A 8 2.29 -21.70 -21.49
CA GLY A 8 3.55 -20.97 -21.66
C GLY A 8 4.74 -21.90 -21.81
N LYS A 9 4.84 -22.94 -20.97
CA LYS A 9 5.89 -23.97 -21.08
C LYS A 9 5.81 -24.76 -22.38
N ALA A 10 4.61 -25.14 -22.84
CA ALA A 10 4.45 -25.89 -24.08
C ALA A 10 4.84 -25.07 -25.33
N LEU A 11 4.69 -23.75 -25.26
CA LEU A 11 5.02 -22.81 -26.32
C LEU A 11 6.42 -22.17 -26.17
N ASP A 12 7.16 -22.50 -25.10
CA ASP A 12 8.44 -21.91 -24.72
C ASP A 12 8.41 -20.36 -24.67
N ILE A 13 7.33 -19.81 -24.12
CA ILE A 13 7.14 -18.36 -23.94
C ILE A 13 6.80 -18.02 -22.49
N PRO A 14 7.18 -16.82 -22.01
CA PRO A 14 6.76 -16.35 -20.71
C PRO A 14 5.24 -16.11 -20.65
N ALA A 15 4.65 -16.31 -19.47
CA ALA A 15 3.19 -16.20 -19.31
C ALA A 15 2.59 -14.84 -19.70
N TYR A 16 3.38 -13.75 -19.65
CA TYR A 16 2.89 -12.43 -20.06
C TYR A 16 2.65 -12.31 -21.58
N ASP A 17 3.27 -13.15 -22.42
CA ASP A 17 3.03 -13.15 -23.86
C ASP A 17 1.63 -13.68 -24.21
N LEU A 18 1.11 -14.59 -23.38
CA LEU A 18 -0.30 -15.03 -23.44
C LEU A 18 -1.28 -13.92 -23.03
N LEU A 19 -0.80 -12.88 -22.36
CA LEU A 19 -1.58 -11.76 -21.82
C LEU A 19 -1.41 -10.46 -22.63
N GLY A 20 -0.86 -10.55 -23.85
CA GLY A 20 -0.67 -9.40 -24.74
C GLY A 20 0.77 -8.88 -24.83
N GLY A 21 1.74 -9.60 -24.26
CA GLY A 21 3.16 -9.28 -24.41
C GLY A 21 3.72 -8.34 -23.35
N ARG A 22 5.03 -8.11 -23.42
CA ARG A 22 5.73 -7.19 -22.50
C ARG A 22 5.28 -5.75 -22.73
N CYS A 23 4.64 -5.14 -21.73
CA CYS A 23 4.24 -3.73 -21.76
C CYS A 23 5.15 -2.79 -20.94
N ARG A 24 6.07 -3.35 -20.15
CA ARG A 24 7.03 -2.60 -19.32
C ARG A 24 8.24 -3.48 -19.00
N GLU A 25 9.39 -2.85 -18.79
CA GLU A 25 10.63 -3.55 -18.41
C GLU A 25 10.74 -3.86 -16.92
N ARG A 26 10.08 -3.04 -16.08
CA ARG A 26 10.15 -3.16 -14.62
C ARG A 26 8.87 -2.69 -13.95
N VAL A 27 8.64 -3.17 -12.73
CA VAL A 27 7.53 -2.78 -11.86
C VAL A 27 8.09 -2.23 -10.56
N THR A 28 7.55 -1.11 -10.10
CA THR A 28 7.86 -0.60 -8.76
C THR A 28 7.24 -1.51 -7.71
N ILE A 29 8.08 -2.06 -6.84
CA ILE A 29 7.61 -2.84 -5.70
C ILE A 29 7.27 -1.88 -4.55
N ALA A 30 6.10 -2.08 -3.96
CA ALA A 30 5.71 -1.42 -2.72
C ALA A 30 5.88 -2.40 -1.56
N HIS A 31 6.71 -2.05 -0.58
CA HIS A 31 6.88 -2.87 0.61
C HIS A 31 5.67 -2.72 1.54
N SER A 32 5.08 -3.83 1.98
CA SER A 32 3.91 -3.79 2.87
C SER A 32 4.35 -3.92 4.32
N ILE A 33 4.18 -2.85 5.09
CA ILE A 33 4.45 -2.80 6.53
C ILE A 33 3.18 -3.22 7.26
N GLY A 34 3.28 -4.32 8.00
CA GLY A 34 2.17 -4.95 8.71
C GLY A 34 1.63 -4.13 9.88
N LEU A 35 0.58 -4.64 10.53
CA LEU A 35 0.09 -4.10 11.78
C LEU A 35 1.07 -4.42 12.91
N MET A 36 1.70 -3.39 13.46
CA MET A 36 2.68 -3.49 14.55
C MET A 36 2.79 -2.16 15.28
N GLU A 37 3.50 -2.12 16.40
CA GLU A 37 3.82 -0.87 17.11
C GLU A 37 4.43 0.18 16.17
N ILE A 38 4.07 1.45 16.38
CA ILE A 38 4.46 2.54 15.47
C ILE A 38 5.97 2.64 15.35
N ASP A 39 6.71 2.51 16.45
CA ASP A 39 8.16 2.58 16.41
C ASP A 39 8.77 1.42 15.61
N LYS A 40 8.17 0.23 15.66
CA LYS A 40 8.59 -0.92 14.82
C LYS A 40 8.29 -0.69 13.35
N ALA A 41 7.14 -0.10 13.03
CA ALA A 41 6.81 0.27 11.66
C ALA A 41 7.78 1.32 11.10
N VAL A 42 8.23 2.27 11.93
CA VAL A 42 9.25 3.26 11.55
C VAL A 42 10.63 2.61 11.35
N GLU A 43 11.03 1.70 12.24
CA GLU A 43 12.28 0.93 12.09
C GLU A 43 12.29 0.14 10.77
N GLU A 44 11.21 -0.60 10.49
CA GLU A 44 11.08 -1.35 9.24
C GLU A 44 11.06 -0.44 8.02
N ALA A 45 10.33 0.70 8.08
CA ALA A 45 10.31 1.70 7.02
C ALA A 45 11.71 2.23 6.68
N LEU A 46 12.54 2.48 7.68
CA LEU A 46 13.93 2.91 7.48
C LEU A 46 14.79 1.79 6.89
N GLN A 47 14.63 0.56 7.36
CA GLN A 47 15.34 -0.60 6.79
C GLN A 47 15.06 -0.75 5.29
N VAL A 48 13.78 -0.74 4.89
CA VAL A 48 13.44 -0.94 3.47
C VAL A 48 13.79 0.27 2.61
N LYS A 49 13.87 1.46 3.20
CA LYS A 49 14.42 2.64 2.51
C LYS A 49 15.88 2.42 2.11
N ASP A 50 16.68 1.82 2.98
CA ASP A 50 18.08 1.49 2.72
C ASP A 50 18.23 0.36 1.67
N GLU A 51 17.23 -0.52 1.57
CA GLU A 51 17.11 -1.51 0.48
C GLU A 51 16.70 -0.88 -0.87
N GLY A 52 16.38 0.42 -0.88
CA GLY A 52 16.13 1.21 -2.09
C GLY A 52 14.66 1.28 -2.53
N VAL A 53 13.71 0.85 -1.68
CA VAL A 53 12.28 0.92 -2.04
C VAL A 53 11.83 2.36 -2.26
N LYS A 54 10.93 2.54 -3.22
CA LYS A 54 10.36 3.85 -3.59
C LYS A 54 8.89 4.00 -3.20
N ALA A 55 8.27 2.92 -2.73
CA ALA A 55 6.90 2.90 -2.28
C ALA A 55 6.74 1.96 -1.08
N ILE A 56 5.87 2.36 -0.16
CA ILE A 56 5.44 1.53 0.96
C ILE A 56 3.91 1.55 1.09
N LYS A 57 3.36 0.47 1.65
CA LYS A 57 1.96 0.36 2.05
C LYS A 57 1.90 0.11 3.55
N LEU A 58 1.28 1.03 4.28
CA LEU A 58 1.05 0.91 5.71
C LEU A 58 -0.29 0.23 5.96
N LYS A 59 -0.33 -0.77 6.83
CA LYS A 59 -1.59 -1.31 7.35
C LYS A 59 -2.16 -0.35 8.40
N GLY A 60 -3.38 0.12 8.16
CA GLY A 60 -4.15 0.98 9.07
C GLY A 60 -5.50 0.36 9.40
N GLY A 61 -6.48 1.20 9.74
CA GLY A 61 -7.85 0.76 10.04
C GLY A 61 -8.04 0.29 11.48
N GLN A 62 -7.07 0.49 12.37
CA GLN A 62 -7.23 0.14 13.79
C GLN A 62 -7.94 1.24 14.57
N ALA A 63 -7.48 2.48 14.41
CA ALA A 63 -8.07 3.64 15.04
C ALA A 63 -7.60 4.92 14.34
N PRO A 64 -8.49 5.88 14.02
CA PRO A 64 -8.14 7.10 13.28
C PRO A 64 -6.91 7.85 13.81
N GLY A 65 -6.80 8.05 15.13
CA GLY A 65 -5.68 8.79 15.72
C GLY A 65 -4.36 8.03 15.65
N ARG A 66 -4.42 6.70 15.83
CA ARG A 66 -3.25 5.81 15.78
C ARG A 66 -2.74 5.67 14.34
N ASP A 67 -3.63 5.61 13.37
CA ASP A 67 -3.28 5.52 11.95
C ASP A 67 -2.68 6.85 11.45
N LEU A 68 -3.23 7.99 11.90
CA LEU A 68 -2.67 9.31 11.60
C LEU A 68 -1.24 9.45 12.15
N GLU A 69 -1.04 9.05 13.41
CA GLU A 69 0.29 9.08 14.04
C GLU A 69 1.27 8.16 13.32
N LEU A 70 0.84 6.97 12.91
CA LEU A 70 1.65 6.06 12.10
C LEU A 70 2.12 6.71 10.80
N VAL A 71 1.20 7.32 10.04
CA VAL A 71 1.52 7.99 8.78
C VAL A 71 2.48 9.16 9.02
N ARG A 72 2.22 9.99 10.03
CA ARG A 72 3.07 11.13 10.39
C ARG A 72 4.51 10.68 10.69
N ARG A 73 4.66 9.73 11.61
CA ARG A 73 5.97 9.22 12.06
C ARG A 73 6.76 8.57 10.93
N VAL A 74 6.10 7.79 10.08
CA VAL A 74 6.74 7.18 8.92
C VAL A 74 7.13 8.23 7.88
N ARG A 75 6.27 9.22 7.59
CA ARG A 75 6.61 10.32 6.67
C ARG A 75 7.81 11.12 7.16
N GLU A 76 7.84 11.48 8.44
CA GLU A 76 8.96 12.21 9.05
C GLU A 76 10.28 11.44 8.93
N ALA A 77 10.27 10.12 9.17
CA ALA A 77 11.46 9.29 9.10
C ALA A 77 11.94 9.06 7.65
N MET A 78 11.02 8.83 6.72
CA MET A 78 11.37 8.47 5.35
C MET A 78 11.64 9.68 4.46
N GLY A 79 11.12 10.85 4.80
CA GLY A 79 11.21 12.07 3.99
C GLY A 79 10.10 12.18 2.93
N PRO A 80 10.12 13.25 2.12
CA PRO A 80 8.99 13.59 1.24
C PRO A 80 8.87 12.70 -0.02
N ASP A 81 9.97 12.10 -0.48
CA ASP A 81 10.01 11.47 -1.80
C ASP A 81 9.42 10.05 -1.85
N ILE A 82 9.27 9.38 -0.70
CA ILE A 82 8.69 8.04 -0.66
C ILE A 82 7.18 8.11 -0.95
N GLN A 83 6.69 7.19 -1.78
CA GLN A 83 5.25 7.02 -1.97
C GLN A 83 4.66 6.21 -0.82
N ILE A 84 3.72 6.81 -0.08
CA ILE A 84 3.03 6.15 1.04
C ILE A 84 1.59 5.91 0.64
N SER A 85 1.13 4.67 0.78
CA SER A 85 -0.29 4.33 0.69
C SER A 85 -0.73 3.71 2.01
N VAL A 86 -1.99 3.88 2.38
CA VAL A 86 -2.55 3.27 3.59
C VAL A 86 -3.64 2.29 3.16
N ASP A 87 -3.63 1.10 3.74
CA ASP A 87 -4.65 0.07 3.53
C ASP A 87 -5.33 -0.21 4.85
N ALA A 88 -6.58 0.22 4.96
CA ALA A 88 -7.35 0.11 6.19
C ALA A 88 -8.12 -1.22 6.29
N ASN A 89 -8.17 -2.02 5.20
CA ASN A 89 -8.90 -3.27 5.13
C ASN A 89 -10.29 -3.22 5.81
N GLN A 90 -11.07 -2.19 5.48
CA GLN A 90 -12.44 -1.94 5.98
C GLN A 90 -12.53 -1.52 7.45
N GLY A 91 -11.42 -1.18 8.08
CA GLY A 91 -11.34 -0.96 9.53
C GLY A 91 -12.05 0.30 10.05
N TYR A 92 -12.41 1.27 9.19
CA TYR A 92 -13.20 2.41 9.65
C TYR A 92 -14.70 2.08 9.69
N PRO A 93 -15.39 2.39 10.80
CA PRO A 93 -16.77 1.94 11.02
C PRO A 93 -17.81 2.66 10.15
N ALA A 94 -17.45 3.79 9.55
CA ALA A 94 -18.36 4.59 8.74
C ALA A 94 -17.60 5.50 7.76
N PRO A 95 -18.20 5.86 6.61
CA PRO A 95 -17.58 6.76 5.62
C PRO A 95 -17.17 8.10 6.23
N ASN A 96 -17.97 8.65 7.15
CA ASN A 96 -17.63 9.91 7.80
C ASN A 96 -16.36 9.82 8.66
N ALA A 97 -16.09 8.68 9.31
CA ALA A 97 -14.90 8.46 10.11
C ALA A 97 -13.67 8.34 9.20
N ALA A 98 -13.79 7.58 8.11
CA ALA A 98 -12.78 7.46 7.08
C ALA A 98 -12.42 8.81 6.44
N ILE A 99 -13.43 9.60 6.04
CA ILE A 99 -13.20 10.91 5.40
C ILE A 99 -12.42 11.85 6.33
N ARG A 100 -12.75 11.88 7.64
CA ARG A 100 -12.04 12.72 8.61
C ARG A 100 -10.56 12.36 8.71
N VAL A 101 -10.24 11.07 8.85
CA VAL A 101 -8.85 10.63 9.00
C VAL A 101 -8.06 10.76 7.69
N ILE A 102 -8.66 10.46 6.54
CA ILE A 102 -8.01 10.67 5.23
C ILE A 102 -7.66 12.15 5.03
N ARG A 103 -8.58 13.06 5.37
CA ARG A 103 -8.32 14.51 5.30
C ARG A 103 -7.19 14.94 6.23
N ALA A 104 -7.14 14.40 7.45
CA ALA A 104 -6.05 14.67 8.37
C ALA A 104 -4.70 14.13 7.87
N MET A 105 -4.70 13.00 7.16
CA MET A 105 -3.49 12.44 6.57
C MET A 105 -3.03 13.15 5.27
N ALA A 106 -3.87 14.00 4.68
CA ALA A 106 -3.60 14.60 3.37
C ALA A 106 -2.33 15.47 3.37
N GLU A 107 -1.99 16.10 4.50
CA GLU A 107 -0.76 16.90 4.64
C GLU A 107 0.52 16.05 4.49
N TYR A 108 0.45 14.72 4.71
CA TYR A 108 1.59 13.81 4.59
C TYR A 108 1.77 13.23 3.17
N GLY A 109 1.01 13.73 2.18
CA GLY A 109 1.20 13.37 0.77
C GLY A 109 0.95 11.89 0.50
N LEU A 110 -0.18 11.36 0.97
CA LEU A 110 -0.58 9.99 0.65
C LEU A 110 -0.84 9.81 -0.85
N ARG A 111 -0.40 8.68 -1.40
CA ARG A 111 -0.69 8.29 -2.78
C ARG A 111 -2.15 7.86 -2.95
N TYR A 112 -2.65 7.04 -2.03
CA TYR A 112 -4.07 6.65 -1.92
C TYR A 112 -4.37 6.05 -0.54
N MET A 113 -5.65 6.02 -0.20
CA MET A 113 -6.23 5.22 0.89
C MET A 113 -6.98 4.04 0.25
N GLU A 114 -6.62 2.82 0.63
CA GLU A 114 -7.22 1.58 0.15
C GLU A 114 -8.26 1.06 1.14
N GLN A 115 -9.43 0.75 0.61
CA GLN A 115 -10.55 0.12 1.28
C GLN A 115 -10.80 0.64 2.71
N PRO A 116 -11.14 1.94 2.88
CA PRO A 116 -11.33 2.52 4.21
C PRO A 116 -12.49 1.90 5.00
N VAL A 117 -13.55 1.49 4.31
CA VAL A 117 -14.82 1.01 4.88
C VAL A 117 -15.27 -0.28 4.19
N GLU A 118 -16.21 -0.98 4.80
CA GLU A 118 -16.81 -2.21 4.27
C GLU A 118 -17.73 -1.94 3.06
N GLY A 119 -17.57 -2.73 2.00
CA GLY A 119 -18.44 -2.70 0.81
C GLY A 119 -18.13 -1.57 -0.19
N ILE A 120 -18.50 -1.81 -1.45
CA ILE A 120 -18.32 -0.83 -2.55
C ILE A 120 -19.24 0.38 -2.34
N ASP A 121 -20.48 0.15 -1.90
CA ASP A 121 -21.48 1.22 -1.74
C ASP A 121 -21.07 2.27 -0.70
N ALA A 122 -20.38 1.87 0.37
CA ALA A 122 -19.89 2.80 1.39
C ALA A 122 -18.63 3.57 0.94
N MET A 123 -17.94 3.11 -0.12
CA MET A 123 -16.77 3.77 -0.71
C MET A 123 -17.12 4.73 -1.85
N ALA A 124 -18.34 4.65 -2.40
CA ALA A 124 -18.82 5.48 -3.52
C ALA A 124 -19.24 6.89 -3.05
#